data_AF-A0A1M5D7X0-F1
#
_entry.id   AF-A0A1M5D7X0-F1
#
_cell.length_a   1.000
_cell.length_b   1.000
_cell.length_c   1.000
_cell.angle_alpha   90.00
_cell.angle_beta   90.00
_cell.angle_gamma   90.00
#
_symmetry.space_group_name_H-M   'P 1'
#
loop_
_entity.id
_entity.type
_entity.pdbx_description
1 polymer ?
#
loop_
_entity_poly.entity_id
_entity_poly.type
_entity_poly.pdbx_seq_one_letter_code
_entity_poly.pdbx_strand_id
1 'polypeptide(L)'
;MANEQYGSWHADNEFQPQAGSGVINVGQGERIASAAVGAWLLSSGLNSLIKHPMNSLVKLAVGGVLLYRGASGHCPVYASMGKTKGVSNTDAVNIRTSMIVNKSKEEVYAFWRKLENLPLFMKHLASVTEIDSKHSHWEAVIPGNIGRIKWNAEIVKEEPNYMIGWQSIPNSTINNAGKVTFQDAAGGQGTELEVVISYHPPAGEIGSGLAKALNPVFEKLIRQDVMNFKEYIETKHKGSTENTNDNPNILRSEAESVQDGSGTNQYVNQ
;
A
#
# COMPACT_ATOMS: atom_id res chain seq x y z
N MET A 1 -13.23 -35.67 11.58
CA MET A 1 -14.06 -34.51 11.96
C MET A 1 -13.31 -33.76 13.05
N ALA A 2 -12.40 -32.87 12.66
CA ALA A 2 -11.70 -31.97 13.58
C ALA A 2 -12.36 -30.60 13.44
N ASN A 3 -12.87 -30.12 14.55
CA ASN A 3 -13.83 -29.03 14.66
C ASN A 3 -13.17 -27.68 14.33
N GLU A 4 -13.89 -26.91 13.54
CA GLU A 4 -13.58 -25.56 13.09
C GLU A 4 -13.46 -24.61 14.29
N GLN A 5 -12.29 -23.98 14.45
CA GLN A 5 -12.12 -22.86 15.38
C GLN A 5 -11.17 -21.80 14.81
N TYR A 6 -11.31 -21.47 13.52
CA TYR A 6 -10.79 -20.22 12.95
C TYR A 6 -11.88 -19.15 13.08
N GLY A 7 -12.12 -18.76 14.33
CA GLY A 7 -13.19 -17.84 14.72
C GLY A 7 -13.11 -16.50 13.99
N SER A 8 -14.23 -16.15 13.36
CA SER A 8 -14.79 -14.80 13.20
C SER A 8 -13.80 -13.62 13.35
N TRP A 9 -12.92 -13.44 12.38
CA TRP A 9 -12.11 -12.23 12.29
C TRP A 9 -12.93 -11.08 11.72
N HIS A 10 -13.44 -10.21 12.60
CA HIS A 10 -14.08 -8.96 12.22
C HIS A 10 -13.01 -7.89 12.01
N ALA A 11 -12.78 -7.51 10.74
CA ALA A 11 -11.77 -6.53 10.35
C ALA A 11 -12.03 -5.11 10.88
N ASP A 12 -13.22 -4.87 11.46
CA ASP A 12 -13.68 -3.57 11.94
C ASP A 12 -13.10 -3.17 13.32
N ASN A 13 -12.68 -4.14 14.15
CA ASN A 13 -12.37 -3.86 15.56
C ASN A 13 -10.89 -4.05 15.97
N GLU A 14 -10.11 -4.88 15.28
CA GLU A 14 -8.73 -5.20 15.73
C GLU A 14 -7.63 -4.34 15.12
N PHE A 15 -7.90 -3.62 14.03
CA PHE A 15 -6.96 -2.66 13.42
C PHE A 15 -7.26 -1.21 13.82
N GLN A 16 -7.50 -0.96 15.11
CA GLN A 16 -7.47 0.41 15.60
C GLN A 16 -6.01 0.81 15.87
N PRO A 17 -5.45 1.79 15.13
CA PRO A 17 -4.08 2.22 15.35
C PRO A 17 -3.93 2.72 16.80
N GLN A 18 -2.96 2.18 17.52
CA GLN A 18 -2.57 2.63 18.86
C GLN A 18 -2.27 4.13 18.78
N ALA A 19 -3.10 4.96 19.40
CA ALA A 19 -2.96 6.41 19.41
C ALA A 19 -1.74 6.81 20.25
N GLY A 20 -0.56 6.81 19.63
CA GLY A 20 0.66 7.32 20.23
C GLY A 20 0.51 8.80 20.59
N SER A 21 0.51 9.09 21.89
CA SER A 21 0.41 10.44 22.43
C SER A 21 1.67 11.24 22.16
N GLY A 22 1.60 12.18 21.21
CA GLY A 22 2.59 13.26 21.06
C GLY A 22 3.18 13.34 19.66
N VAL A 23 2.42 13.86 18.68
CA VAL A 23 2.93 13.95 17.30
C VAL A 23 2.48 15.22 16.58
N ILE A 24 3.43 15.81 15.85
CA ILE A 24 3.37 17.07 15.10
C ILE A 24 2.47 16.86 13.87
N ASN A 25 1.37 17.61 13.78
CA ASN A 25 0.26 17.37 12.84
C ASN A 25 0.31 18.26 11.57
N VAL A 26 1.45 18.90 11.28
CA VAL A 26 1.57 19.96 10.27
C VAL A 26 2.87 19.81 9.49
N GLY A 27 2.78 19.74 8.16
CA GLY A 27 3.94 19.62 7.27
C GLY A 27 4.90 20.82 7.37
N GLN A 28 6.18 20.61 7.03
CA GLN A 28 7.24 21.62 7.24
C GLN A 28 6.97 22.96 6.51
N GLY A 29 6.41 22.93 5.29
CA GLY A 29 6.03 24.13 4.55
C GLY A 29 4.89 24.91 5.20
N GLU A 30 3.87 24.22 5.69
CA GLU A 30 2.74 24.84 6.40
C GLU A 30 3.16 25.44 7.75
N ARG A 31 4.15 24.84 8.41
CA ARG A 31 4.72 25.37 9.65
C ARG A 31 5.44 26.70 9.42
N ILE A 32 6.25 26.79 8.37
CA ILE A 32 6.97 28.01 8.00
C ILE A 32 5.98 29.11 7.59
N ALA A 33 4.99 28.77 6.76
CA ALA A 33 3.95 29.72 6.35
C ALA A 33 3.11 30.21 7.56
N SER A 34 2.69 29.31 8.44
CA SER A 34 1.92 29.65 9.66
C SER A 34 2.74 30.52 10.61
N ALA A 35 4.03 30.23 10.78
CA ALA A 35 4.92 31.05 11.60
C ALA A 35 5.09 32.46 11.02
N ALA A 36 5.30 32.58 9.71
CA ALA A 36 5.47 33.87 9.03
C ALA A 36 4.20 34.74 9.13
N VAL A 37 3.03 34.18 8.83
CA VAL A 37 1.75 34.89 8.92
C VAL A 37 1.42 35.24 10.38
N GLY A 38 1.67 34.31 11.31
CA GLY A 38 1.48 34.54 12.74
C GLY A 38 2.31 35.71 13.27
N ALA A 39 3.60 35.74 12.93
CA ALA A 39 4.52 36.82 13.30
C ALA A 39 4.10 38.18 12.73
N TRP A 40 3.63 38.21 11.48
CA TRP A 40 3.14 39.44 10.85
C TRP A 40 1.88 40.00 11.52
N LEU A 41 0.91 39.13 11.85
CA LEU A 41 -0.31 39.52 12.57
C LEU A 41 -0.01 40.04 13.98
N LEU A 42 0.92 39.40 14.69
CA LEU A 42 1.36 39.86 16.02
C LEU A 42 2.00 41.26 15.94
N SER A 43 2.93 41.45 15.01
CA SER A 43 3.62 42.73 14.79
C SER A 43 2.64 43.85 14.41
N SER A 44 1.73 43.58 13.47
CA SER A 44 0.73 44.56 13.05
C SER A 44 -0.33 44.88 14.12
N GLY A 45 -0.71 43.89 14.94
CA GLY A 45 -1.61 44.05 16.09
C GLY A 45 -0.99 44.92 17.18
N LEU A 46 0.29 44.69 17.52
CA LEU A 46 1.03 45.47 18.52
C LEU A 46 1.23 46.93 18.09
N ASN A 47 1.54 47.16 16.82
CA ASN A 47 1.75 48.51 16.28
C ASN A 47 0.45 49.33 16.17
N SER A 48 -0.72 48.68 16.23
CA SER A 48 -2.03 49.32 16.06
C SER A 48 -2.86 49.37 17.35
N LEU A 49 -2.30 48.91 18.47
CA LEU A 49 -3.02 48.60 19.71
C LEU A 49 -3.71 49.83 20.33
N ILE A 50 -3.09 50.99 20.20
CA ILE A 50 -3.62 52.26 20.72
C ILE A 50 -4.74 52.83 19.83
N LYS A 51 -4.70 52.58 18.51
CA LYS A 51 -5.63 53.16 17.54
C LYS A 51 -6.87 52.30 17.32
N HIS A 52 -6.72 50.97 17.34
CA HIS A 52 -7.79 50.02 17.04
C HIS A 52 -7.75 48.82 17.99
N PRO A 53 -8.08 49.00 19.28
CA PRO A 53 -7.85 48.00 20.32
C PRO A 53 -8.57 46.66 20.05
N MET A 54 -9.84 46.70 19.61
CA MET A 54 -10.61 45.47 19.32
C MET A 54 -10.03 44.67 18.14
N ASN A 55 -9.66 45.33 17.06
CA ASN A 55 -9.08 44.67 15.88
C ASN A 55 -7.66 44.16 16.18
N SER A 56 -6.90 44.89 16.99
CA SER A 56 -5.58 44.47 17.46
C SER A 56 -5.67 43.22 18.33
N LEU A 57 -6.65 43.10 19.24
CA LEU A 57 -6.85 41.90 20.05
C LEU A 57 -7.15 40.66 19.20
N VAL A 58 -7.98 40.79 18.16
CA VAL A 58 -8.27 39.68 17.23
C VAL A 58 -7.01 39.27 16.46
N LYS A 59 -6.23 40.23 15.93
CA LYS A 59 -4.97 39.95 15.23
C LYS A 59 -3.95 39.29 16.13
N LEU A 60 -3.83 39.73 17.39
CA LEU A 60 -2.93 39.13 18.37
C LEU A 60 -3.34 37.69 18.70
N ALA A 61 -4.64 37.43 18.87
CA ALA A 61 -5.16 36.09 19.13
C ALA A 61 -4.90 35.14 17.94
N VAL A 62 -5.28 35.54 16.72
CA VAL A 62 -5.07 34.74 15.51
C VAL A 62 -3.57 34.54 15.23
N GLY A 63 -2.79 35.61 15.37
CA GLY A 63 -1.34 35.58 15.18
C GLY A 63 -0.63 34.66 16.16
N GLY A 64 -1.02 34.69 17.44
CA GLY A 64 -0.49 33.80 18.47
C GLY A 64 -0.79 32.33 18.20
N VAL A 65 -2.02 32.00 17.76
CA VAL A 65 -2.41 30.63 17.39
C VAL A 65 -1.61 30.13 16.18
N LEU A 66 -1.46 30.94 15.13
CA LEU A 66 -0.71 30.58 13.94
C LEU A 66 0.79 30.43 14.22
N LEU A 67 1.37 31.30 15.05
CA LEU A 67 2.77 31.21 15.46
C LEU A 67 3.01 29.95 16.29
N TYR A 68 2.12 29.64 17.24
CA TYR A 68 2.17 28.41 18.03
C TYR A 68 2.03 27.17 17.15
N ARG A 69 1.12 27.18 16.15
CA ARG A 69 0.97 26.11 15.16
C ARG A 69 2.27 25.92 14.35
N GLY A 70 2.90 27.01 13.93
CA GLY A 70 4.17 26.96 13.19
C GLY A 70 5.32 26.39 14.04
N ALA A 71 5.45 26.86 15.28
CA ALA A 71 6.52 26.46 16.18
C ALA A 71 6.37 25.02 16.69
N SER A 72 5.20 24.67 17.24
CA SER A 72 4.95 23.38 17.91
C SER A 72 4.44 22.28 16.99
N GLY A 73 3.84 22.62 15.84
CA GLY A 73 3.09 21.67 15.02
C GLY A 73 1.81 21.14 15.69
N HIS A 74 1.39 21.72 16.81
CA HIS A 74 0.17 21.40 17.53
C HIS A 74 -0.79 22.58 17.47
N CYS A 75 -2.08 22.36 17.19
CA CYS A 75 -3.09 23.42 17.22
C CYS A 75 -4.01 23.25 18.44
N PRO A 76 -4.01 24.17 19.42
CA PRO A 76 -4.79 24.05 20.66
C PRO A 76 -6.27 24.41 20.45
N VAL A 77 -6.61 25.14 19.39
CA VAL A 77 -7.99 25.55 19.07
C VAL A 77 -8.88 24.33 18.76
N TYR A 78 -8.30 23.24 18.20
CA TYR A 78 -9.03 21.99 17.97
C TYR A 78 -9.46 21.28 19.27
N ALA A 79 -8.65 21.36 20.34
CA ALA A 79 -8.95 20.73 21.62
C ALA A 79 -10.11 21.43 22.37
N SER A 80 -10.27 22.74 22.18
CA SER A 80 -11.33 23.53 22.82
C SER A 80 -12.70 23.46 22.13
N MET A 81 -12.74 22.99 20.87
CA MET A 81 -13.98 22.91 20.07
C MET A 81 -14.67 21.53 20.16
N GLY A 82 -14.28 20.68 21.12
CA GLY A 82 -14.84 19.33 21.26
C GLY A 82 -14.54 18.38 20.10
N LYS A 83 -13.69 18.78 19.15
CA LYS A 83 -13.23 17.93 18.04
C LYS A 83 -12.02 17.13 18.50
N THR A 84 -12.27 16.08 19.28
CA THR A 84 -11.27 15.06 19.52
C THR A 84 -10.93 14.34 18.21
N LYS A 85 -9.63 14.10 18.01
CA LYS A 85 -9.00 13.09 17.14
C LYS A 85 -8.61 13.52 15.72
N GLY A 86 -7.33 13.33 15.41
CA GLY A 86 -6.78 13.15 14.06
C GLY A 86 -7.19 11.81 13.45
N VAL A 87 -8.48 11.47 13.56
CA VAL A 87 -9.14 10.45 12.75
C VAL A 87 -10.14 11.22 11.91
N SER A 88 -9.95 11.18 10.60
CA SER A 88 -10.92 11.72 9.67
C SER A 88 -12.31 11.19 10.03
N ASN A 89 -13.32 12.04 10.24
CA ASN A 89 -14.73 11.67 10.42
C ASN A 89 -15.35 11.11 9.11
N THR A 90 -14.56 10.43 8.28
CA THR A 90 -15.03 9.68 7.12
C THR A 90 -15.09 8.21 7.50
N ASP A 91 -16.19 7.56 7.15
CA ASP A 91 -16.35 6.12 7.33
C ASP A 91 -15.19 5.38 6.63
N ALA A 92 -14.64 4.38 7.30
CA ALA A 92 -13.63 3.50 6.71
C ALA A 92 -14.25 2.76 5.51
N VAL A 93 -13.55 2.79 4.39
CA VAL A 93 -13.90 1.97 3.23
C VAL A 93 -13.28 0.60 3.42
N ASN A 94 -14.11 -0.44 3.43
CA ASN A 94 -13.69 -1.82 3.65
C ASN A 94 -13.88 -2.65 2.37
N ILE A 95 -12.79 -3.20 1.88
CA ILE A 95 -12.73 -4.02 0.69
C ILE A 95 -12.36 -5.43 1.11
N ARG A 96 -13.14 -6.40 0.65
CA ARG A 96 -12.86 -7.83 0.76
C ARG A 96 -13.06 -8.47 -0.60
N THR A 97 -12.07 -9.20 -1.04
CA THR A 97 -12.05 -9.90 -2.33
C THR A 97 -11.39 -11.26 -2.14
N SER A 98 -11.92 -12.29 -2.77
CA SER A 98 -11.27 -13.60 -2.87
C SER A 98 -11.09 -14.00 -4.33
N MET A 99 -10.05 -14.78 -4.61
CA MET A 99 -9.80 -15.34 -5.94
C MET A 99 -8.99 -16.63 -5.83
N ILE A 100 -9.10 -17.48 -6.86
CA ILE A 100 -8.25 -18.67 -7.01
C ILE A 100 -7.30 -18.43 -8.18
N VAL A 101 -6.01 -18.68 -7.97
CA VAL A 101 -4.96 -18.59 -9.00
C VAL A 101 -4.29 -19.96 -9.22
N ASN A 102 -3.96 -20.25 -10.46
CA ASN A 102 -3.38 -21.53 -10.90
C ASN A 102 -1.85 -21.55 -10.71
N LYS A 103 -1.39 -21.19 -9.51
CA LYS A 103 0.02 -21.15 -9.10
C LYS A 103 0.19 -21.74 -7.70
N SER A 104 1.40 -22.22 -7.39
CA SER A 104 1.72 -22.75 -6.07
C SER A 104 1.60 -21.68 -4.99
N LYS A 105 1.23 -22.09 -3.77
CA LYS A 105 1.06 -21.19 -2.64
C LYS A 105 2.34 -20.47 -2.30
N GLU A 106 3.48 -21.15 -2.44
CA GLU A 106 4.83 -20.63 -2.24
C GLU A 106 5.16 -19.54 -3.25
N GLU A 107 4.87 -19.76 -4.54
CA GLU A 107 5.10 -18.75 -5.59
C GLU A 107 4.24 -17.51 -5.37
N VAL A 108 2.96 -17.71 -5.05
CA VAL A 108 2.02 -16.62 -4.80
C VAL A 108 2.40 -15.82 -3.55
N TYR A 109 2.76 -16.50 -2.45
CA TYR A 109 3.23 -15.87 -1.23
C TYR A 109 4.51 -15.07 -1.49
N ALA A 110 5.51 -15.67 -2.13
CA ALA A 110 6.77 -15.00 -2.43
C ALA A 110 6.57 -13.77 -3.31
N PHE A 111 5.65 -13.84 -4.27
CA PHE A 111 5.32 -12.71 -5.12
C PHE A 111 4.71 -11.55 -4.33
N TRP A 112 3.73 -11.83 -3.44
CA TRP A 112 3.13 -10.81 -2.58
C TRP A 112 4.09 -10.26 -1.53
N ARG A 113 5.00 -11.10 -1.03
CA ARG A 113 5.96 -10.72 0.01
C ARG A 113 6.94 -9.65 -0.47
N LYS A 114 7.29 -9.66 -1.75
CA LYS A 114 8.04 -8.58 -2.40
C LYS A 114 7.06 -7.45 -2.76
N LEU A 115 6.88 -6.50 -1.84
CA LEU A 115 5.84 -5.47 -1.95
C LEU A 115 6.00 -4.57 -3.20
N GLU A 116 7.22 -4.46 -3.74
CA GLU A 116 7.49 -3.75 -5.00
C GLU A 116 6.77 -4.36 -6.22
N ASN A 117 6.25 -5.58 -6.09
CA ASN A 117 5.45 -6.23 -7.13
C ASN A 117 3.99 -5.73 -7.18
N LEU A 118 3.47 -5.12 -6.12
CA LEU A 118 2.05 -4.72 -6.04
C LEU A 118 1.63 -3.76 -7.18
N PRO A 119 2.41 -2.73 -7.56
CA PRO A 119 2.08 -1.85 -8.69
C PRO A 119 1.97 -2.55 -10.06
N LEU A 120 2.48 -3.78 -10.19
CA LEU A 120 2.42 -4.54 -11.44
C LEU A 120 0.97 -4.92 -11.82
N PHE A 121 0.11 -5.10 -10.82
CA PHE A 121 -1.30 -5.42 -10.99
C PHE A 121 -2.26 -4.43 -10.31
N MET A 122 -1.81 -3.71 -9.28
CA MET A 122 -2.57 -2.63 -8.63
C MET A 122 -2.26 -1.26 -9.25
N LYS A 123 -2.99 -0.86 -10.30
CA LYS A 123 -2.72 0.37 -11.06
C LYS A 123 -2.98 1.67 -10.29
N HIS A 124 -3.72 1.66 -9.20
CA HIS A 124 -3.77 2.83 -8.30
C HIS A 124 -2.44 3.12 -7.62
N LEU A 125 -1.59 2.12 -7.42
CA LEU A 125 -0.27 2.33 -6.82
C LEU A 125 0.68 2.83 -7.91
N ALA A 126 1.19 4.04 -7.73
CA ALA A 126 2.26 4.57 -8.57
C ALA A 126 3.59 3.83 -8.29
N SER A 127 3.87 3.58 -7.01
CA SER A 127 5.04 2.82 -6.58
C SER A 127 4.88 2.28 -5.17
N VAL A 128 5.59 1.19 -4.90
CA VAL A 128 5.87 0.68 -3.56
C VAL A 128 7.37 0.42 -3.52
N THR A 129 8.05 0.94 -2.50
CA THR A 129 9.50 0.81 -2.32
C THR A 129 9.78 0.24 -0.94
N GLU A 130 10.44 -0.91 -0.87
CA GLU A 130 10.83 -1.51 0.40
C GLU A 130 12.01 -0.73 1.00
N ILE A 131 11.87 -0.30 2.25
CA ILE A 131 12.92 0.43 2.99
C ILE A 131 13.78 -0.59 3.74
N ASP A 132 13.13 -1.56 4.37
CA ASP A 132 13.74 -2.71 5.03
C ASP A 132 12.78 -3.91 5.00
N SER A 133 13.11 -4.98 5.75
CA SER A 133 12.28 -6.19 5.81
C SER A 133 10.83 -5.98 6.27
N LYS A 134 10.53 -4.91 7.01
CA LYS A 134 9.20 -4.63 7.56
C LYS A 134 8.61 -3.32 7.06
N HIS A 135 9.42 -2.33 6.72
CA HIS A 135 8.95 -0.99 6.36
C HIS A 135 9.01 -0.75 4.85
N SER A 136 8.04 0.00 4.34
CA SER A 136 7.93 0.37 2.93
C SER A 136 7.34 1.76 2.74
N HIS A 137 7.69 2.42 1.64
CA HIS A 137 7.11 3.68 1.18
C HIS A 137 6.16 3.44 0.01
N TRP A 138 4.94 3.96 0.11
CA TRP A 138 3.86 3.74 -0.84
C TRP A 138 3.43 5.08 -1.44
N GLU A 139 3.15 5.07 -2.74
CA GLU A 139 2.61 6.20 -3.48
C GLU A 139 1.41 5.75 -4.31
N ALA A 140 0.26 6.40 -4.15
CA ALA A 140 -0.95 6.09 -4.91
C ALA A 140 -1.45 7.29 -5.70
N VAL A 141 -1.98 7.05 -6.89
CA VAL A 141 -2.62 8.04 -7.75
C VAL A 141 -4.08 8.17 -7.35
N ILE A 142 -4.52 9.41 -7.14
CA ILE A 142 -5.91 9.69 -6.83
C ILE A 142 -6.72 9.70 -8.14
N PRO A 143 -7.88 9.00 -8.21
CA PRO A 143 -8.73 8.98 -9.40
C PRO A 143 -9.07 10.38 -9.91
N GLY A 144 -9.17 10.52 -11.23
CA GLY A 144 -9.42 11.82 -11.87
C GLY A 144 -8.18 12.69 -12.02
N ASN A 145 -6.98 12.12 -11.83
CA ASN A 145 -5.70 12.80 -12.02
C ASN A 145 -5.52 14.03 -11.09
N ILE A 146 -6.17 13.99 -9.93
CA ILE A 146 -6.23 15.11 -8.98
C ILE A 146 -5.03 15.20 -8.04
N GLY A 147 -4.11 14.22 -8.11
CA GLY A 147 -2.87 14.24 -7.35
C GLY A 147 -2.38 12.84 -6.99
N ARG A 148 -1.43 12.80 -6.07
CA ARG A 148 -0.87 11.58 -5.51
C ARG A 148 -0.82 11.68 -3.99
N ILE A 149 -1.02 10.57 -3.31
CA ILE A 149 -0.84 10.44 -1.87
C ILE A 149 0.34 9.54 -1.56
N LYS A 150 1.05 9.85 -0.48
CA LYS A 150 2.24 9.12 -0.04
C LYS A 150 2.12 8.77 1.43
N TRP A 151 2.54 7.57 1.78
CA TRP A 151 2.62 7.11 3.16
C TRP A 151 3.69 6.05 3.34
N ASN A 152 4.09 5.82 4.59
CA ASN A 152 4.92 4.67 4.94
C ASN A 152 4.03 3.61 5.59
N ALA A 153 4.34 2.35 5.35
CA ALA A 153 3.65 1.21 5.93
C ALA A 153 4.65 0.25 6.58
N GLU A 154 4.15 -0.54 7.53
CA GLU A 154 4.87 -1.61 8.20
C GLU A 154 4.11 -2.94 8.06
N ILE A 155 4.85 -4.03 7.91
CA ILE A 155 4.33 -5.39 8.05
C ILE A 155 4.17 -5.68 9.55
N VAL A 156 2.92 -5.82 10.00
CA VAL A 156 2.57 -6.08 11.40
C VAL A 156 2.38 -7.56 11.71
N LYS A 157 2.11 -8.37 10.67
CA LYS A 157 1.98 -9.81 10.83
C LYS A 157 2.46 -10.52 9.58
N GLU A 158 3.30 -11.52 9.76
CA GLU A 158 3.86 -12.34 8.70
C GLU A 158 3.86 -13.79 9.15
N GLU A 159 3.18 -14.66 8.38
CA GLU A 159 3.20 -16.10 8.55
C GLU A 159 3.54 -16.70 7.17
N PRO A 160 4.75 -17.29 7.01
CA PRO A 160 5.20 -17.80 5.72
C PRO A 160 4.18 -18.73 5.05
N ASN A 161 3.90 -18.49 3.77
CA ASN A 161 2.92 -19.21 2.96
C ASN A 161 1.47 -19.18 3.48
N TYR A 162 1.16 -18.35 4.47
CA TYR A 162 -0.18 -18.28 5.06
C TYR A 162 -0.76 -16.87 5.09
N MET A 163 0.01 -15.86 5.54
CA MET A 163 -0.52 -14.50 5.66
C MET A 163 0.55 -13.41 5.65
N ILE A 164 0.19 -12.27 5.05
CA ILE A 164 0.90 -11.00 5.21
C ILE A 164 -0.13 -9.95 5.62
N GLY A 165 0.10 -9.29 6.75
CA GLY A 165 -0.71 -8.19 7.27
C GLY A 165 0.13 -6.93 7.41
N TRP A 166 -0.39 -5.80 6.94
CA TRP A 166 0.31 -4.51 6.94
C TRP A 166 -0.60 -3.38 7.45
N GLN A 167 0.02 -2.31 7.92
CA GLN A 167 -0.66 -1.06 8.24
C GLN A 167 0.22 0.14 7.93
N SER A 168 -0.39 1.29 7.66
CA SER A 168 0.28 2.58 7.62
C SER A 168 0.88 2.92 8.98
N ILE A 169 2.09 3.47 9.01
CA ILE A 169 2.70 3.91 10.27
C ILE A 169 1.89 5.07 10.89
N PRO A 170 1.99 5.30 12.21
CA PRO A 170 1.29 6.39 12.87
C PRO A 170 1.52 7.74 12.18
N ASN A 171 0.45 8.54 12.04
CA ASN A 171 0.46 9.88 11.42
C ASN A 171 0.78 9.89 9.92
N SER A 172 0.60 8.76 9.25
CA SER A 172 0.57 8.71 7.79
C SER A 172 -0.56 9.57 7.23
N THR A 173 -0.35 10.12 6.02
CA THR A 173 -1.35 10.91 5.27
C THR A 173 -2.67 10.15 5.05
N ILE A 174 -2.59 8.82 5.02
CA ILE A 174 -3.72 7.91 4.93
C ILE A 174 -3.59 6.85 6.03
N ASN A 175 -4.69 6.60 6.75
CA ASN A 175 -4.80 5.42 7.59
C ASN A 175 -5.23 4.27 6.68
N ASN A 176 -4.31 3.34 6.41
CA ASN A 176 -4.53 2.17 5.58
C ASN A 176 -4.08 0.92 6.33
N ALA A 177 -4.86 -0.14 6.24
CA ALA A 177 -4.47 -1.46 6.72
C ALA A 177 -4.96 -2.50 5.73
N GLY A 178 -4.28 -3.64 5.71
CA GLY A 178 -4.74 -4.75 4.91
C GLY A 178 -4.09 -6.07 5.31
N LYS A 179 -4.65 -7.13 4.77
CA LYS A 179 -4.07 -8.45 4.84
C LYS A 179 -4.34 -9.22 3.55
N VAL A 180 -3.44 -10.13 3.25
CA VAL A 180 -3.64 -11.18 2.27
C VAL A 180 -3.39 -12.52 2.98
N THR A 181 -4.32 -13.45 2.83
CA THR A 181 -4.15 -14.84 3.28
C THR A 181 -4.08 -15.77 2.08
N PHE A 182 -3.31 -16.85 2.22
CA PHE A 182 -3.06 -17.84 1.17
C PHE A 182 -3.47 -19.22 1.69
N GLN A 183 -4.30 -19.92 0.92
CA GLN A 183 -4.76 -21.27 1.22
C GLN A 183 -4.65 -22.13 -0.03
N ASP A 184 -4.49 -23.44 0.15
CA ASP A 184 -4.57 -24.36 -0.99
C ASP A 184 -6.00 -24.36 -1.53
N ALA A 185 -6.16 -24.23 -2.85
CA ALA A 185 -7.48 -24.22 -3.45
C ALA A 185 -8.18 -25.59 -3.30
N ALA A 186 -9.51 -25.57 -3.25
CA ALA A 186 -10.31 -26.79 -3.24
C ALA A 186 -9.94 -27.69 -4.44
N GLY A 187 -9.57 -28.94 -4.18
CA GLY A 187 -9.08 -29.87 -5.20
C GLY A 187 -7.56 -29.92 -5.37
N GLY A 188 -6.80 -29.15 -4.57
CA GLY A 188 -5.34 -29.23 -4.50
C GLY A 188 -4.61 -28.62 -5.70
N GLN A 189 -5.31 -27.90 -6.57
CA GLN A 189 -4.73 -27.24 -7.73
C GLN A 189 -4.87 -25.73 -7.58
N GLY A 190 -3.75 -25.06 -7.34
CA GLY A 190 -3.68 -23.61 -7.21
C GLY A 190 -3.83 -23.10 -5.77
N THR A 191 -3.94 -21.79 -5.65
CA THR A 191 -3.97 -21.07 -4.37
C THR A 191 -5.22 -20.20 -4.32
N GLU A 192 -5.98 -20.31 -3.24
CA GLU A 192 -7.02 -19.36 -2.87
C GLU A 192 -6.39 -18.20 -2.09
N LEU A 193 -6.65 -16.98 -2.56
CA LEU A 193 -6.29 -15.75 -1.87
C LEU A 193 -7.54 -15.09 -1.32
N GLU A 194 -7.46 -14.61 -0.07
CA GLU A 194 -8.39 -13.61 0.45
C GLU A 194 -7.60 -12.33 0.76
N VAL A 195 -8.04 -11.22 0.16
CA VAL A 195 -7.46 -9.90 0.34
C VAL A 195 -8.49 -9.01 1.04
N VAL A 196 -8.08 -8.42 2.15
CA VAL A 196 -8.86 -7.43 2.90
C VAL A 196 -8.07 -6.13 2.96
N ILE A 197 -8.69 -5.01 2.60
CA ILE A 197 -8.09 -3.68 2.68
C ILE A 197 -9.10 -2.75 3.35
N SER A 198 -8.65 -2.00 4.35
CA SER A 198 -9.41 -0.96 5.01
C SER A 198 -8.64 0.35 4.92
N TYR A 199 -9.32 1.44 4.57
CA TYR A 199 -8.69 2.77 4.58
C TYR A 199 -9.66 3.88 4.89
N HIS A 200 -9.12 4.98 5.42
CA HIS A 200 -9.85 6.23 5.59
C HIS A 200 -9.47 7.18 4.47
N PRO A 201 -10.42 7.55 3.58
CA PRO A 201 -10.15 8.52 2.53
C PRO A 201 -9.65 9.85 3.12
N PRO A 202 -8.61 10.48 2.52
CA PRO A 202 -8.08 11.74 3.02
C PRO A 202 -9.14 12.85 2.89
N ALA A 203 -9.60 13.39 4.02
CA ALA A 203 -10.59 14.47 4.07
C ALA A 203 -9.98 15.89 4.13
N GLY A 204 -8.66 16.01 4.24
CA GLY A 204 -7.97 17.23 4.66
C GLY A 204 -7.62 18.26 3.58
N GLU A 205 -7.53 17.86 2.31
CA GLU A 205 -7.12 18.77 1.20
C GLU A 205 -8.12 18.80 0.04
N ILE A 206 -8.90 17.72 -0.14
CA ILE A 206 -9.82 17.53 -1.26
C ILE A 206 -11.26 17.98 -0.90
N GLY A 207 -11.51 18.35 0.35
CA GLY A 207 -12.85 18.68 0.85
C GLY A 207 -13.70 17.43 1.08
N SER A 208 -14.35 17.34 2.23
CA SER A 208 -15.12 16.16 2.67
C SER A 208 -16.24 15.74 1.72
N GLY A 209 -16.78 16.67 0.91
CA GLY A 209 -17.79 16.36 -0.11
C GLY A 209 -17.25 15.63 -1.34
N LEU A 210 -16.07 16.00 -1.83
CA LEU A 210 -15.45 15.37 -3.00
C LEU A 210 -14.85 13.99 -2.63
N ALA A 211 -14.29 13.86 -1.43
CA ALA A 211 -13.87 12.56 -0.90
C ALA A 211 -15.03 11.55 -0.92
N LYS A 212 -16.21 11.92 -0.39
CA LYS A 212 -17.39 11.04 -0.39
C LYS A 212 -17.85 10.63 -1.79
N ALA A 213 -17.79 11.54 -2.77
CA ALA A 213 -18.19 11.25 -4.15
C ALA A 213 -17.21 10.29 -4.85
N LEU A 214 -15.92 10.37 -4.53
CA LEU A 214 -14.87 9.51 -5.13
C LEU A 214 -14.79 8.12 -4.49
N ASN A 215 -15.28 7.94 -3.26
CA ASN A 215 -15.19 6.67 -2.54
C ASN A 215 -15.68 5.45 -3.35
N PRO A 216 -16.88 5.45 -3.97
CA PRO A 216 -17.34 4.27 -4.71
C PRO A 216 -16.48 3.96 -5.94
N VAL A 217 -15.97 5.00 -6.61
CA VAL A 217 -15.08 4.87 -7.77
C VAL A 217 -13.75 4.27 -7.33
N PHE A 218 -13.19 4.76 -6.24
CA PHE A 218 -11.91 4.29 -5.71
C PHE A 218 -12.01 2.87 -5.15
N GLU A 219 -13.09 2.55 -4.44
CA GLU A 219 -13.39 1.19 -3.97
C GLU A 219 -13.46 0.20 -5.14
N LYS A 220 -14.23 0.53 -6.18
CA LYS A 220 -14.34 -0.31 -7.38
C LYS A 220 -13.00 -0.50 -8.08
N LEU A 221 -12.20 0.56 -8.15
CA LEU A 221 -10.87 0.53 -8.75
C LEU A 221 -9.95 -0.41 -7.98
N ILE A 222 -9.86 -0.29 -6.65
CA ILE A 222 -9.03 -1.18 -5.82
C ILE A 222 -9.49 -2.64 -5.92
N ARG A 223 -10.81 -2.89 -5.91
CA ARG A 223 -11.36 -4.24 -6.12
C ARG A 223 -10.92 -4.84 -7.44
N GLN A 224 -11.01 -4.06 -8.53
CA GLN A 224 -10.59 -4.49 -9.86
C GLN A 224 -9.08 -4.76 -9.90
N ASP A 225 -8.28 -3.88 -9.31
CA ASP A 225 -6.83 -4.01 -9.23
C ASP A 225 -6.41 -5.29 -8.52
N VAL A 226 -7.04 -5.61 -7.39
CA VAL A 226 -6.82 -6.88 -6.69
C VAL A 226 -7.18 -8.06 -7.60
N MET A 227 -8.32 -8.02 -8.30
CA MET A 227 -8.72 -9.10 -9.22
C MET A 227 -7.78 -9.26 -10.43
N ASN A 228 -7.12 -8.20 -10.88
CA ASN A 228 -6.13 -8.24 -11.96
C ASN A 228 -4.89 -9.06 -11.58
N PHE A 229 -4.69 -9.37 -10.29
CA PHE A 229 -3.60 -10.22 -9.82
C PHE A 229 -3.62 -11.58 -10.51
N LYS A 230 -4.80 -12.21 -10.64
CA LYS A 230 -4.96 -13.53 -11.25
C LYS A 230 -4.39 -13.54 -12.67
N GLU A 231 -4.85 -12.62 -13.51
CA GLU A 231 -4.37 -12.52 -14.89
C GLU A 231 -2.85 -12.27 -14.92
N TYR A 232 -2.35 -11.38 -14.05
CA TYR A 232 -0.93 -11.04 -14.00
C TYR A 232 -0.06 -12.25 -13.65
N ILE A 233 -0.36 -12.93 -12.55
CA ILE A 233 0.48 -14.03 -12.06
C ILE A 233 0.41 -15.26 -12.97
N GLU A 234 -0.74 -15.51 -13.62
CA GLU A 234 -0.91 -16.67 -14.50
C GLU A 234 -0.30 -16.48 -15.89
N THR A 235 -0.24 -15.24 -16.40
CA THR A 235 0.15 -15.00 -17.81
C THR A 235 1.46 -14.23 -17.97
N LYS A 236 1.78 -13.32 -17.05
CA LYS A 236 2.94 -12.41 -17.19
C LYS A 236 4.10 -12.79 -16.26
N HIS A 237 3.81 -13.48 -15.16
CA HIS A 237 4.85 -14.00 -14.29
C HIS A 237 5.31 -15.38 -14.76
N LYS A 238 6.44 -15.38 -15.48
CA LYS A 238 7.20 -16.61 -15.74
C LYS A 238 7.89 -17.03 -14.44
N GLY A 239 7.17 -17.77 -13.60
CA GLY A 239 7.74 -18.41 -12.42
C GLY A 239 8.90 -19.34 -12.79
N SER A 240 9.78 -19.61 -11.83
CA SER A 240 11.04 -20.36 -11.96
C SER A 240 10.88 -21.86 -12.25
N THR A 241 9.88 -22.26 -13.05
CA THR A 241 9.66 -23.65 -13.47
C THR A 241 10.07 -23.83 -14.94
N GLU A 242 11.33 -23.51 -15.25
CA GLU A 242 12.00 -24.12 -16.39
C GLU A 242 12.77 -25.34 -15.88
N ASN A 243 12.07 -26.47 -15.83
CA ASN A 243 12.69 -27.79 -15.79
C ASN A 243 11.91 -28.67 -16.76
N THR A 244 12.26 -28.60 -18.05
CA THR A 244 12.11 -29.68 -19.04
C THR A 244 13.02 -29.36 -20.24
N ASN A 245 14.24 -29.89 -20.20
CA ASN A 245 14.87 -30.69 -21.25
C ASN A 245 14.78 -30.29 -22.74
N ASP A 246 14.70 -29.02 -23.12
CA ASP A 246 15.04 -28.62 -24.49
C ASP A 246 16.52 -28.24 -24.59
N ASN A 247 17.37 -29.26 -24.60
CA ASN A 247 18.73 -29.14 -25.10
C ASN A 247 18.74 -29.48 -26.60
N PRO A 248 18.81 -28.49 -27.52
CA PRO A 248 18.82 -28.77 -28.96
C PRO A 248 20.07 -29.51 -29.44
N ASN A 249 21.03 -29.82 -28.56
CA ASN A 249 22.25 -30.54 -28.91
C ASN A 249 22.16 -32.08 -28.83
N ILE A 250 21.04 -32.69 -28.41
CA ILE A 250 20.94 -34.17 -28.34
C ILE A 250 20.49 -34.81 -29.67
N LEU A 251 19.84 -34.07 -30.57
CA LEU A 251 19.48 -34.60 -31.90
C LEU A 251 20.65 -34.60 -32.90
N ARG A 252 21.82 -34.05 -32.54
CA ARG A 252 22.98 -33.98 -33.43
C ARG A 252 24.00 -35.10 -33.21
N SER A 253 24.00 -35.76 -32.05
CA SER A 253 24.97 -36.83 -31.74
C SER A 253 24.58 -38.22 -32.26
N GLU A 254 23.30 -38.46 -32.58
CA GLU A 254 22.87 -39.75 -33.16
C GLU A 254 22.99 -39.78 -34.70
N ALA A 255 23.08 -38.63 -35.37
CA ALA A 255 23.19 -38.59 -36.83
C ALA A 255 24.64 -38.72 -37.36
N GLU A 256 25.66 -38.49 -36.51
CA GLU A 256 27.09 -38.55 -36.93
C GLU A 256 27.78 -39.89 -36.61
N SER A 257 27.12 -40.84 -35.93
CA SER A 257 27.72 -42.15 -35.59
C SER A 257 27.40 -43.29 -36.57
N VAL A 258 26.65 -43.04 -37.65
CA VAL A 258 26.23 -44.08 -38.62
C VAL A 258 26.97 -44.00 -39.96
N GLN A 259 27.99 -43.14 -40.11
CA GLN A 259 28.81 -43.06 -41.32
C GLN A 259 30.31 -43.22 -41.05
N ASP A 260 30.71 -44.36 -40.47
CA ASP A 260 32.04 -44.92 -40.76
C ASP A 260 32.02 -46.43 -40.54
N GLY A 261 31.99 -47.20 -41.62
CA GLY A 261 31.84 -48.65 -41.53
C GLY A 261 31.64 -49.39 -42.84
N SER A 262 32.35 -49.03 -43.92
CA SER A 262 32.51 -49.94 -45.06
C SER A 262 33.98 -49.99 -45.50
N GLY A 263 34.79 -50.60 -44.64
CA GLY A 263 36.14 -51.07 -44.99
C GLY A 263 36.06 -52.27 -45.93
N THR A 264 36.65 -52.11 -47.11
CA THR A 264 36.96 -53.14 -48.09
C THR A 264 37.80 -54.26 -47.46
N ASN A 265 37.36 -55.51 -47.59
CA ASN A 265 38.21 -56.68 -47.46
C ASN A 265 37.90 -57.65 -48.62
N GLN A 266 38.80 -57.67 -49.60
CA GLN A 266 38.89 -58.69 -50.64
C GLN A 266 40.29 -59.29 -50.55
N TYR A 267 40.37 -60.48 -49.98
CA TYR A 267 41.46 -61.43 -50.18
C TYR A 267 40.80 -62.80 -50.33
N VAL A 268 41.05 -63.49 -51.44
CA VAL A 268 41.88 -64.72 -51.49
C VAL A 268 41.87 -65.27 -52.93
N ASN A 269 43.08 -65.56 -53.41
CA ASN A 269 43.41 -66.34 -54.60
C ASN A 269 42.93 -67.79 -54.49
N GLN A 270 42.29 -68.31 -55.53
CA GLN A 270 42.61 -69.55 -56.29
C GLN A 270 41.46 -69.91 -57.22
#